data_AF-A0A662L6J2-F1
#
_entry.id   AF-A0A662L6J2-F1
#
_cell.length_a   1.000
_cell.length_b   1.000
_cell.length_c   1.000
_cell.angle_alpha   90.00
_cell.angle_beta   90.00
_cell.angle_gamma   90.00
#
_symmetry.space_group_name_H-M   'P 1'
#
loop_
_entity.id
_entity.type
_entity.pdbx_description
1 polymer ?
#
loop_
_entity_poly.entity_id
_entity_poly.type
_entity_poly.pdbx_seq_one_letter_code
_entity_poly.pdbx_strand_id
1 'polypeptide(L)' 'AGATLSYYEFKQPMEQRLTDEEWKEILQNSPPQRPAWISSFFIPE' A
#
# COMPACT_ATOMS: atom_id res chain seq x y z
N ALA A 1 25.16 -8.77 -17.97
CA ALA A 1 24.34 -9.00 -16.77
C ALA A 1 22.99 -8.33 -16.99
N GLY A 2 21.88 -9.07 -16.89
CA GLY A 2 20.53 -8.54 -17.13
C GLY A 2 19.96 -7.86 -15.88
N ALA A 3 19.10 -6.86 -16.08
CA ALA A 3 18.37 -6.21 -14.99
C ALA A 3 17.49 -7.23 -14.27
N THR A 4 17.59 -7.29 -12.94
CA THR A 4 16.67 -8.07 -12.10
C THR A 4 15.51 -7.14 -11.77
N LEU A 5 14.31 -7.49 -12.23
CA LEU A 5 13.09 -6.82 -11.78
C LEU A 5 12.74 -7.39 -10.40
N SER A 6 12.77 -6.55 -9.37
CA SER A 6 12.20 -6.92 -8.07
C SER A 6 10.70 -7.13 -8.27
N TYR A 7 10.22 -8.35 -8.03
CA TYR A 7 8.80 -8.64 -7.97
C TYR A 7 8.23 -7.83 -6.79
N TYR A 8 7.55 -6.72 -7.08
CA TYR A 8 6.93 -5.90 -6.04
C TYR A 8 5.54 -6.46 -5.80
N GLU A 9 5.39 -7.20 -4.69
CA GLU A 9 4.09 -7.71 -4.28
C GLU A 9 3.22 -6.53 -3.86
N PHE A 10 2.21 -6.24 -4.67
CA PHE A 10 1.11 -5.41 -4.23
C PHE A 10 0.36 -6.18 -3.14
N LYS A 11 0.15 -5.54 -1.98
CA LYS A 11 -0.65 -6.14 -0.89
C LYS A 11 -2.07 -6.47 -1.33
N GLN A 12 -2.60 -5.73 -2.31
CA GLN A 12 -3.90 -5.98 -2.91
C GLN A 12 -3.76 -7.03 -4.02
N PRO A 13 -4.46 -8.17 -3.96
CA PRO A 13 -4.44 -9.18 -5.00
C PRO A 13 -4.86 -8.59 -6.35
N MET A 14 -4.20 -9.00 -7.43
CA MET A 14 -4.51 -8.50 -8.78
C MET A 14 -5.93 -8.88 -9.23
N GLU A 15 -6.42 -10.04 -8.78
CA GLU A 15 -7.80 -10.52 -8.98
C GLU A 15 -8.85 -9.62 -8.31
N GLN A 16 -8.43 -8.81 -7.32
CA GLN A 16 -9.27 -7.90 -6.54
C GLN A 16 -8.77 -6.46 -6.67
N ARG A 17 -8.44 -6.06 -7.90
CA ARG A 17 -8.01 -4.70 -8.20
C ARG A 17 -9.13 -3.71 -7.84
N LEU A 18 -8.78 -2.71 -7.03
CA LEU A 18 -9.71 -1.69 -6.58
C LEU A 18 -9.83 -0.54 -7.58
N THR A 19 -11.02 0.05 -7.67
CA THR A 19 -11.23 1.37 -8.28
C THR A 19 -10.83 2.50 -7.31
N ASP A 20 -10.78 3.73 -7.83
CA ASP A 20 -10.47 4.90 -7.02
C ASP A 20 -11.51 5.14 -5.91
N GLU A 21 -12.79 4.86 -6.18
CA GLU A 21 -13.88 4.97 -5.22
C GLU A 21 -13.74 3.94 -4.09
N GLU A 22 -13.50 2.67 -4.45
CA GLU A 22 -13.31 1.60 -3.48
C GLU A 22 -12.06 1.86 -2.61
N TRP A 23 -10.99 2.40 -3.20
CA TRP A 23 -9.80 2.77 -2.45
C TRP A 23 -10.07 3.90 -1.45
N LYS A 24 -10.84 4.93 -1.84
CA LYS A 24 -11.24 6.01 -0.93
C LYS A 24 -12.07 5.51 0.24
N GLU A 25 -12.98 4.57 -0.01
CA GLU A 25 -13.81 3.96 1.04
C GLU A 25 -12.96 3.21 2.07
N ILE A 26 -11.98 2.42 1.63
CA ILE A 26 -11.03 1.75 2.52
C ILE A 26 -10.26 2.76 3.38
N LEU A 27 -9.80 3.87 2.79
CA LEU A 27 -9.06 4.89 3.53
C LEU A 27 -9.92 5.59 4.60
N GLN A 28 -11.23 5.72 4.38
CA GLN A 28 -12.15 6.34 5.35
C GLN A 28 -12.53 5.38 6.47
N ASN A 29 -12.79 4.10 6.14
CA ASN A 29 -13.34 3.14 7.10
C ASN A 29 -12.28 2.28 7.78
N SER A 30 -11.21 1.90 7.08
CA SER A 30 -10.22 0.94 7.56
C SER A 30 -8.87 1.13 6.84
N PRO A 31 -8.20 2.28 7.08
CA PRO A 31 -6.94 2.57 6.41
C PRO A 31 -5.88 1.51 6.78
N PRO A 32 -5.07 1.05 5.80
CA PRO A 32 -4.04 0.06 6.06
C PRO A 32 -2.98 0.59 7.03
N GLN A 33 -2.40 -0.32 7.82
CA GLN A 33 -1.36 0.05 8.78
C GLN A 33 -0.15 0.66 8.06
N ARG A 34 0.30 1.79 8.60
CA ARG A 34 1.50 2.46 8.15
C ARG A 34 2.73 1.54 8.28
N PRO A 35 3.63 1.51 7.29
CA PRO A 35 4.82 0.66 7.36
C PRO A 35 5.73 1.04 8.53
N ALA A 36 6.34 0.07 9.20
CA ALA A 36 7.19 0.32 10.37
C ALA A 36 8.38 1.26 10.08
N TRP A 37 8.95 1.20 8.87
CA TRP A 37 10.13 2.00 8.51
C TRP A 37 9.87 3.51 8.49
N ILE A 38 8.61 3.97 8.49
CA ILE A 38 8.30 5.39 8.53
C ILE A 38 8.38 5.99 9.94
N SER A 39 8.51 5.16 10.98
CA SER A 39 8.40 5.59 12.37
C SER A 39 9.44 6.62 12.78
N SER A 40 10.57 6.73 12.07
CA SER A 40 11.66 7.66 12.39
C SER A 40 11.45 9.08 11.86
N PHE A 41 10.61 9.26 10.84
CA PHE A 41 10.39 10.57 10.19
C PHE A 41 8.91 10.95 10.06
N PHE A 42 8.00 10.06 10.46
CA PHE A 42 6.57 10.32 10.50
C PHE A 42 6.13 10.61 11.94
N ILE A 43 5.54 11.79 12.17
CA ILE A 43 4.94 12.18 13.45
C ILE A 43 3.41 12.06 13.27
N PRO A 44 2.71 11.18 14.01
CA PRO A 44 1.25 11.17 14.01
C PRO A 44 0.70 12.48 14.58
N GLU A 45 -0.36 13.00 13.97
CA GLU A 45 -1.13 14.18 14.42
C GLU A 45 -1.86 13.92 15.74
#